data_AF-A0AAW0X8I1-F1
#
_entry.id   AF-A0AAW0X8I1-F1
#
_cell.length_a   1.000
_cell.length_b   1.000
_cell.length_c   1.000
_cell.angle_alpha   90.00
_cell.angle_beta   90.00
_cell.angle_gamma   90.00
#
_symmetry.space_group_name_H-M   'P 1'
#
loop_
_entity.id
_entity.type
_entity.pdbx_description
1 polymer ?
#
loop_
_entity_poly.entity_id
_entity_poly.type
_entity_poly.pdbx_seq_one_letter_code
_entity_poly.pdbx_strand_id
1 'polypeptide(L)'
;VTIAVYSFFLFSVLGEQFLDPAQNLPNNIIDLYVPVFSLLQFFFYIGWLKVAESLINPFGEDDHDFEFVALIKRHLEMSYLLADSSPQEQPTMVQEAYWDSTLQAQTEQAELCTVAFQLANRFIQPEEV
;
A
#
# COMPACT_ATOMS: atom_id res chain seq x y z
N VAL A 1 1.63 12.94 24.16
CA VAL A 1 0.34 12.49 23.59
C VAL A 1 -0.42 11.57 24.55
N THR A 2 0.23 10.55 25.11
CA THR A 2 -0.37 9.61 26.08
C THR A 2 -1.07 10.29 27.25
N ILE A 3 -0.41 11.22 27.94
CA ILE A 3 -0.99 11.95 29.09
C ILE A 3 -2.30 12.66 28.69
N ALA A 4 -2.37 13.25 27.49
CA ALA A 4 -3.58 13.93 27.03
C ALA A 4 -4.75 12.98 26.79
N VAL A 5 -4.49 11.80 26.22
CA VAL A 5 -5.51 10.77 26.00
C VAL A 5 -5.99 10.20 27.34
N TYR A 6 -5.07 9.88 28.26
CA TYR A 6 -5.43 9.35 29.57
C TYR A 6 -6.14 10.37 30.46
N SER A 7 -5.73 11.65 30.45
CA SER A 7 -6.40 12.69 31.21
C SER A 7 -7.79 13.01 30.65
N PHE A 8 -7.95 13.02 29.32
CA PHE A 8 -9.26 13.16 28.68
C PHE A 8 -10.22 12.09 29.20
N PHE A 9 -9.83 10.81 29.17
CA PHE A 9 -10.69 9.73 29.66
C PHE A 9 -10.94 9.77 31.17
N LEU A 10 -9.94 10.16 31.97
CA LEU A 10 -10.12 10.34 33.40
C LEU A 10 -11.26 11.33 33.70
N PHE A 11 -11.28 12.47 33.01
CA PHE A 11 -12.34 13.47 33.18
C PHE A 11 -13.65 13.06 32.52
N SER A 12 -13.63 12.42 31.34
CA SER A 12 -14.85 11.95 30.68
C SER A 12 -15.59 10.88 31.48
N VAL A 13 -14.89 9.96 32.14
CA VAL A 13 -15.53 8.94 33.02
C VAL A 13 -16.28 9.59 34.19
N LEU A 14 -15.78 10.71 34.71
CA LEU A 14 -16.44 11.46 35.78
C LEU A 14 -17.56 12.38 35.25
N GLY A 15 -17.37 12.96 34.06
CA GLY A 15 -18.29 13.95 33.49
C GLY A 15 -19.48 13.36 32.74
N GLU A 16 -19.34 12.17 32.18
CA GLU A 16 -20.38 11.50 31.35
C GLU A 16 -21.19 10.47 32.15
N GLN A 17 -21.20 10.58 33.48
CA GLN A 17 -22.09 9.77 34.31
C GLN A 17 -23.55 10.22 34.11
N PHE A 18 -24.45 9.26 33.91
CA PHE A 18 -25.88 9.54 33.91
C PHE A 18 -26.33 9.86 35.35
N LEU A 19 -26.75 11.10 35.55
CA LEU A 19 -27.28 11.57 36.82
C LEU A 19 -28.80 11.35 36.87
N ASP A 20 -29.31 11.21 38.09
CA ASP A 20 -30.74 10.96 38.33
C ASP A 20 -31.63 12.01 37.63
N PRO A 21 -32.48 11.59 36.67
CA PRO A 21 -33.39 12.49 35.97
C PRO A 21 -34.36 13.23 36.89
N ALA A 22 -34.64 12.71 38.09
CA ALA A 22 -35.52 13.34 39.07
C ALA A 22 -34.99 14.72 39.55
N GLN A 23 -33.68 14.96 39.42
CA GLN A 23 -33.04 16.22 39.83
C GLN A 23 -33.25 17.36 38.81
N ASN A 24 -33.92 17.12 37.68
CA ASN A 24 -34.21 18.10 36.61
C ASN A 24 -32.98 18.91 36.17
N LEU A 25 -31.81 18.25 36.13
CA LEU A 25 -30.58 18.87 35.65
C LEU A 25 -30.68 19.10 34.13
N PRO A 26 -30.21 20.26 33.63
CA PRO A 26 -30.18 20.52 32.19
C PRO A 26 -29.33 19.46 31.49
N ASN A 27 -29.82 18.95 30.36
CA ASN A 27 -29.23 17.88 29.53
C ASN A 27 -29.22 16.45 30.10
N ASN A 28 -29.76 16.19 31.30
CA ASN A 28 -29.87 14.84 31.89
C ASN A 28 -31.32 14.33 31.89
N ILE A 29 -31.91 14.24 30.70
CA ILE A 29 -33.30 13.82 30.48
C ILE A 29 -33.44 12.32 30.16
N ILE A 30 -32.34 11.67 29.77
CA ILE A 30 -32.31 10.28 29.32
C ILE A 30 -31.21 9.56 30.11
N ASP A 31 -31.59 8.54 30.87
CA ASP A 31 -30.68 7.65 31.57
C ASP A 31 -30.50 6.37 30.74
N LEU A 32 -29.38 6.29 30.03
CA LEU A 32 -28.94 5.07 29.37
C LEU A 32 -27.98 4.37 30.32
N TYR A 33 -28.41 3.31 31.01
CA TYR A 33 -27.56 2.56 31.95
C TYR A 33 -26.15 2.23 31.40
N VAL A 34 -26.01 2.09 30.07
CA VAL A 34 -24.72 1.94 29.39
C VAL A 34 -24.43 3.16 28.48
N PRO A 35 -23.30 3.86 28.68
CA PRO A 35 -22.91 5.01 27.86
C PRO A 35 -22.31 4.56 26.51
N VAL A 36 -23.15 4.13 25.56
CA VAL A 36 -22.71 3.58 24.27
C VAL A 36 -21.81 4.55 23.48
N PHE A 37 -22.14 5.85 23.46
CA PHE A 37 -21.35 6.84 22.73
C PHE A 37 -19.98 7.12 23.38
N SER A 38 -19.91 7.11 24.71
CA SER A 38 -18.64 7.23 25.45
C SER A 38 -17.73 6.03 25.18
N LEU A 39 -18.31 4.82 25.16
CA LEU A 39 -17.57 3.60 24.79
C LEU A 39 -17.07 3.65 23.36
N LEU A 40 -17.86 4.16 22.41
CA LEU A 40 -17.42 4.32 21.02
C LEU A 40 -16.27 5.33 20.91
N GLN A 41 -16.36 6.47 21.60
CA GLN A 41 -15.25 7.43 21.68
C GLN A 41 -14.01 6.81 22.32
N PHE A 42 -14.19 5.99 23.35
CA PHE A 42 -13.12 5.24 24.00
C PHE A 42 -12.36 4.35 23.01
N PHE A 43 -13.09 3.50 22.29
CA PHE A 43 -12.47 2.64 21.27
C PHE A 43 -11.76 3.44 20.17
N PHE A 44 -12.32 4.58 19.78
CA PHE A 44 -11.70 5.42 18.75
C PHE A 44 -10.37 6.02 19.20
N TYR A 45 -10.32 6.72 20.34
CA TYR A 45 -9.08 7.39 20.77
C TYR A 45 -8.03 6.42 21.33
N ILE A 46 -8.42 5.41 22.10
CA ILE A 46 -7.48 4.38 22.57
C ILE A 46 -7.00 3.52 21.40
N GLY A 47 -7.90 3.16 20.48
CA GLY A 47 -7.55 2.44 19.26
C GLY A 47 -6.51 3.21 18.45
N TRP A 48 -6.73 4.50 18.23
CA TRP A 48 -5.75 5.33 17.53
C TRP A 48 -4.42 5.45 18.28
N LEU A 49 -4.44 5.61 19.61
CA LEU A 49 -3.23 5.60 20.42
C LEU A 49 -2.46 4.28 20.29
N LYS A 50 -3.18 3.14 20.28
CA LYS A 50 -2.59 1.80 20.17
C LYS A 50 -1.99 1.52 18.79
N VAL A 51 -2.59 2.03 17.71
CA VAL A 51 -1.99 1.98 16.37
C VAL A 51 -0.67 2.74 16.32
N ALA A 52 -0.60 3.92 16.96
CA ALA A 52 0.65 4.66 17.04
C ALA A 52 1.70 3.94 17.89
N GLU A 53 1.27 3.29 18.97
CA GLU A 53 2.13 2.48 19.83
C GLU A 53 2.71 1.26 19.10
N SER A 54 1.90 0.54 18.31
CA SER A 54 2.40 -0.60 17.52
C SER A 54 3.36 -0.20 16.42
N LEU A 55 3.31 1.04 15.93
CA LEU A 55 4.20 1.53 14.87
C LEU A 55 5.46 2.23 15.39
N ILE A 56 5.58 2.45 16.70
CA ILE A 56 6.73 3.17 17.27
C ILE A 56 8.03 2.37 17.14
N ASN A 57 7.93 1.04 17.22
CA ASN A 57 9.06 0.12 17.08
C ASN A 57 8.65 -1.07 16.20
N PRO A 58 8.74 -0.96 14.86
CA PRO A 58 8.28 -1.99 13.92
C PRO A 58 9.23 -3.20 13.79
N PHE A 59 10.28 -3.27 14.62
CA PHE A 59 11.31 -4.31 14.62
C PHE A 59 11.32 -5.11 15.95
N GLY A 60 10.23 -5.07 16.69
CA GLY A 60 10.05 -5.88 17.88
C GLY A 60 9.69 -7.33 17.56
N GLU A 61 8.99 -7.96 18.51
CA GLU A 61 8.47 -9.33 18.39
C GLU A 61 6.94 -9.35 18.31
N ASP A 62 6.29 -8.19 18.14
CA ASP A 62 4.84 -8.13 18.04
C ASP A 62 4.36 -8.76 16.72
N ASP A 63 3.16 -9.34 16.71
CA ASP A 63 2.59 -10.02 15.53
C ASP A 63 2.45 -9.11 14.28
N HIS A 64 2.57 -7.80 14.46
CA HIS A 64 2.47 -6.80 13.40
C HIS A 64 3.83 -6.20 12.99
N ASP A 65 4.92 -6.64 13.63
CA ASP A 65 6.27 -6.20 13.31
C ASP A 65 6.81 -6.90 12.06
N PHE A 66 7.87 -6.33 11.49
CA PHE A 66 8.56 -6.97 10.39
C PHE A 66 9.29 -8.22 10.86
N GLU A 67 9.16 -9.32 10.10
CA GLU A 67 9.99 -10.52 10.26
C GLU A 67 11.44 -10.26 9.77
N PHE A 68 12.15 -9.36 10.46
CA PHE A 68 13.44 -8.85 10.03
C PHE A 68 14.51 -9.95 9.93
N VAL A 69 14.48 -10.92 10.86
CA VAL A 69 15.39 -12.07 10.85
C VAL A 69 15.15 -12.96 9.63
N ALA A 70 13.89 -13.20 9.24
CA ALA A 70 13.57 -13.98 8.04
C ALA A 70 14.02 -13.23 6.78
N LEU A 71 13.83 -11.91 6.75
CA LEU A 71 14.24 -11.07 5.64
C LEU A 71 15.77 -11.05 5.47
N ILE A 72 16.54 -10.98 6.55
CA ILE A 72 18.01 -11.08 6.48
C ILE A 72 18.44 -12.45 5.95
N LYS A 73 17.88 -13.53 6.49
CA LYS A 73 18.23 -14.90 6.05
C LYS A 73 18.03 -15.08 4.55
N ARG A 74 16.86 -14.66 4.05
CA ARG A 74 16.52 -14.69 2.62
C ARG A 74 17.51 -13.89 1.77
N HIS A 75 17.86 -12.67 2.18
CA HIS A 75 18.78 -11.84 1.41
C HIS A 75 20.19 -12.42 1.39
N LEU A 76 20.67 -12.95 2.53
CA LEU A 76 21.99 -13.55 2.60
C LEU A 76 22.08 -14.82 1.74
N GLU A 77 21.06 -15.68 1.80
CA GLU A 77 20.94 -16.87 0.95
C GLU A 77 20.90 -16.50 -0.55
N MET A 78 20.03 -15.57 -0.95
CA MET A 78 19.97 -15.12 -2.34
C MET A 78 21.27 -14.48 -2.83
N SER A 79 21.94 -13.69 -1.98
CA SER A 79 23.22 -13.08 -2.33
C SER A 79 24.31 -14.13 -2.56
N TYR A 80 24.31 -15.19 -1.75
CA TYR A 80 25.23 -16.30 -1.90
C TYR A 80 24.97 -17.07 -3.20
N LEU A 81 23.71 -17.40 -3.49
CA LEU A 81 23.31 -18.08 -4.73
C LEU A 81 23.67 -17.27 -5.98
N LEU A 82 23.47 -15.95 -5.95
CA LEU A 82 23.83 -15.07 -7.07
C LEU A 82 25.35 -14.98 -7.25
N ALA A 83 26.10 -14.87 -6.16
CA ALA A 83 27.56 -14.80 -6.22
C ALA A 83 28.20 -16.11 -6.69
N ASP A 84 27.61 -17.26 -6.36
CA ASP A 84 28.10 -18.60 -6.74
C ASP A 84 27.64 -19.06 -8.13
N SER A 85 26.76 -18.29 -8.79
CA SER A 85 26.31 -18.63 -10.15
C SER A 85 27.49 -18.64 -11.13
N SER A 86 27.79 -19.83 -11.66
CA SER A 86 28.90 -20.00 -12.60
C SER A 86 28.47 -19.53 -14.01
N PRO A 87 29.37 -18.95 -14.83
CA PRO A 87 29.02 -18.52 -16.19
C PRO A 87 28.50 -19.65 -17.10
N GLN A 88 28.76 -20.92 -16.76
CA GLN A 88 28.27 -22.09 -17.49
C GLN A 88 26.84 -22.53 -17.11
N GLU A 89 26.24 -21.96 -16.06
CA GLU A 89 24.84 -22.21 -15.66
C GLU A 89 23.83 -21.32 -16.39
N GLN A 90 24.30 -20.46 -17.30
CA GLN A 90 23.41 -19.67 -18.13
C GLN A 90 22.59 -20.59 -19.05
N PRO A 91 21.26 -20.40 -19.12
CA PRO A 91 20.45 -21.19 -20.02
C PRO A 91 20.93 -20.98 -21.45
N THR A 92 21.05 -22.07 -22.21
CA THR A 92 21.40 -21.99 -23.62
C THR A 92 20.37 -21.13 -24.35
N MET A 93 20.82 -20.23 -25.21
CA MET A 93 19.94 -19.42 -26.05
C MET A 93 19.11 -20.33 -26.95
N VAL A 94 17.81 -20.37 -26.72
CA VAL A 94 16.84 -21.08 -27.56
C VAL A 94 15.88 -20.04 -28.12
N GLN A 95 15.50 -20.20 -29.39
CA GLN A 95 14.48 -19.37 -30.01
C GLN A 95 13.16 -19.52 -29.25
N GLU A 96 12.59 -18.41 -28.80
CA GLU A 96 11.33 -18.41 -28.08
C GLU A 96 10.14 -18.71 -29.01
N ALA A 97 9.06 -19.24 -28.43
CA ALA A 97 7.90 -19.73 -29.18
C ALA A 97 7.21 -18.66 -30.07
N TYR A 98 7.40 -17.38 -29.77
CA TYR A 98 6.77 -16.27 -30.48
C TYR A 98 7.70 -15.49 -31.42
N TRP A 99 8.96 -15.93 -31.55
CA TRP A 99 10.00 -15.23 -32.30
C TRP A 99 9.59 -14.86 -33.73
N ASP A 100 8.96 -15.79 -34.45
CA ASP A 100 8.58 -15.55 -35.85
C ASP A 100 7.37 -14.61 -35.96
N SER A 101 6.43 -14.68 -35.00
CA SER A 101 5.24 -13.82 -35.00
C SER A 101 5.57 -12.36 -34.70
N THR A 102 6.55 -12.08 -33.84
CA THR A 102 7.01 -10.73 -33.54
C THR A 102 7.83 -10.16 -34.70
N LEU A 103 8.67 -10.97 -35.34
CA LEU A 103 9.38 -10.59 -36.56
C LEU A 103 8.41 -10.26 -37.71
N GLN A 104 7.37 -11.07 -37.91
CA GLN A 104 6.35 -10.80 -38.92
C GLN A 104 5.61 -9.49 -38.64
N ALA A 105 5.15 -9.27 -37.41
CA ALA A 105 4.48 -8.03 -37.02
C ALA A 105 5.39 -6.79 -37.19
N GLN A 106 6.67 -6.89 -36.83
CA GLN A 106 7.65 -5.82 -37.02
C GLN A 106 7.93 -5.55 -38.50
N THR A 107 8.01 -6.60 -39.32
CA THR A 107 8.25 -6.49 -40.77
C THR A 107 7.06 -5.83 -41.47
N GLU A 108 5.84 -6.28 -41.17
CA GLU A 108 4.61 -5.68 -41.69
C GLU A 108 4.49 -4.19 -41.32
N GLN A 109 4.83 -3.83 -40.08
CA GLN A 109 4.80 -2.44 -39.65
C GLN A 109 5.87 -1.57 -40.32
N ALA A 110 7.07 -2.13 -40.58
CA ALA A 110 8.14 -1.45 -41.30
C ALA A 110 7.79 -1.24 -42.79
N GLU A 111 7.12 -2.20 -43.43
CA GLU A 111 6.62 -2.06 -44.81
C GLU A 111 5.56 -0.97 -44.92
N LEU A 112 4.59 -0.95 -43.99
CA LEU A 112 3.56 0.09 -43.95
C LEU A 112 4.15 1.49 -43.75
N CYS A 113 5.13 1.65 -42.86
CA CYS A 113 5.83 2.92 -42.67
C CYS A 113 6.61 3.34 -43.94
N THR A 114 7.23 2.40 -44.65
CA THR A 114 7.97 2.67 -45.88
C THR A 114 7.03 3.14 -47.00
N VAL A 115 5.89 2.46 -47.16
CA VAL A 115 4.86 2.85 -48.14
C VAL A 115 4.26 4.21 -47.78
N ALA A 116 3.95 4.46 -46.50
CA ALA A 116 3.45 5.76 -46.05
C ALA A 116 4.46 6.89 -46.32
N PHE A 117 5.75 6.65 -46.10
CA PHE A 117 6.81 7.63 -46.39
C PHE A 117 6.99 7.88 -47.90
N GLN A 118 6.92 6.83 -48.72
CA GLN A 118 6.97 6.95 -50.18
C GLN A 118 5.75 7.70 -50.74
N LEU A 119 4.55 7.43 -50.22
CA LEU A 119 3.34 8.15 -50.58
C LEU A 119 3.44 9.62 -50.15
N ALA A 120 3.89 9.89 -48.92
CA ALA A 120 4.11 11.26 -48.43
C ALA A 120 5.09 12.04 -49.32
N ASN A 121 6.22 11.43 -49.69
CA ASN A 121 7.20 12.06 -50.60
C ASN A 121 6.68 12.22 -52.03
N ARG A 122 5.75 11.38 -52.49
CA ARG A 122 5.08 11.53 -53.79
C ARG A 122 4.07 12.68 -53.78
N PHE A 123 3.40 12.94 -52.65
CA PHE A 123 2.47 14.07 -52.50
C PHE A 123 3.17 15.43 -52.27
N ILE A 124 4.44 15.43 -51.88
CA ILE A 124 5.22 16.66 -51.61
C ILE A 124 5.91 17.23 -52.87
N GLN A 125 5.88 16.54 -54.01
CA GLN A 125 6.34 17.14 -55.27
C GLN A 125 5.23 18.05 -55.85
N PRO A 126 5.44 19.38 -55.97
CA PRO A 126 4.48 20.23 -56.66
C PRO A 126 4.42 19.83 -58.14
N GLU A 127 3.21 19.67 -58.69
CA GLU A 127 3.01 19.63 -60.14
C GLU A 127 3.54 20.94 -60.74
N GLU A 128 4.75 20.90 -61.32
CA GLU A 128 5.24 21.97 -62.20
C GLU A 128 4.39 21.96 -63.47
N VAL A 129 3.58 23.01 -63.64
CA VAL A 129 2.97 23.47 -64.89
C VAL A 129 3.72 24.69 -65.38
#